data_AF-A0A2S6SPE2-F1
#
_entry.id   AF-A0A2S6SPE2-F1
#
_cell.length_a   1.000
_cell.length_b   1.000
_cell.length_c   1.000
_cell.angle_alpha   90.00
_cell.angle_beta   90.00
_cell.angle_gamma   90.00
#
_symmetry.space_group_name_H-M   'P 1'
#
loop_
_entity.id
_entity.type
_entity.pdbx_description
1 polymer ?
#
loop_
_entity_poly.entity_id
_entity_poly.type
_entity_poly.pdbx_seq_one_letter_code
_entity_poly.pdbx_strand_id
1 'polypeptide(L)'
;GEILQKPPRFSAIKVNGKRAYDLARQGKQFSLKSRKVFLKTIKLIENIDDYNKNNLSTFQIECGKGFYVRALARDICKKLNVDGHVVKLERIESEPFKIENSVTIENFLYLYKKNDWKNLFLPIYSVLNKIKYAEN
;
A
#
# COMPACT_ATOMS: atom_id res chain seq x y z
N GLY A 1 1.82 13.48 -9.86
CA GLY A 1 0.54 14.20 -10.07
C GLY A 1 -0.66 13.28 -9.92
N GLU A 2 -1.84 13.78 -10.23
CA GLU A 2 -3.07 12.98 -10.29
C GLU A 2 -3.07 12.03 -11.49
N ILE A 3 -3.47 10.78 -11.28
CA ILE A 3 -3.63 9.77 -12.34
C ILE A 3 -4.92 8.97 -12.10
N LEU A 4 -5.42 8.30 -13.14
CA LEU A 4 -6.50 7.33 -13.03
C LEU A 4 -5.94 5.93 -12.83
N GLN A 5 -6.39 5.24 -11.78
CA GLN A 5 -6.10 3.81 -11.58
C GLN A 5 -7.39 3.00 -11.63
N LYS A 6 -7.38 1.90 -12.39
CA LYS A 6 -8.36 0.83 -12.24
C LYS A 6 -7.92 -0.07 -11.08
N PRO A 7 -8.69 -0.14 -9.97
CA PRO A 7 -8.30 -0.96 -8.83
C PRO A 7 -8.22 -2.46 -9.20
N PRO A 8 -7.39 -3.26 -8.50
CA PRO A 8 -7.35 -4.70 -8.69
C PRO A 8 -8.70 -5.36 -8.34
N ARG A 9 -9.05 -6.45 -9.04
CA ARG A 9 -10.24 -7.27 -8.71
C ARG A 9 -10.17 -7.80 -7.27
N PHE A 10 -8.98 -8.18 -6.82
CA PHE A 10 -8.72 -8.57 -5.43
C PHE A 10 -8.45 -7.33 -4.55
N SER A 11 -9.51 -6.57 -4.29
CA SER A 11 -9.49 -5.39 -3.43
C SER A 11 -10.71 -5.34 -2.49
N ALA A 12 -10.64 -4.51 -1.46
CA ALA A 12 -11.75 -4.32 -0.52
C ALA A 12 -12.87 -3.41 -1.05
N ILE A 13 -12.81 -2.95 -2.31
CA ILE A 13 -13.88 -2.11 -2.87
C ILE A 13 -15.20 -2.89 -2.90
N LYS A 14 -16.30 -2.24 -2.52
CA LYS A 14 -17.63 -2.84 -2.64
C LYS A 14 -18.21 -2.64 -4.04
N VAL A 15 -18.80 -3.68 -4.59
CA VAL A 15 -19.59 -3.71 -5.83
C VAL A 15 -20.95 -4.28 -5.46
N ASN A 16 -22.01 -3.48 -5.57
CA ASN A 16 -23.38 -3.85 -5.20
C ASN A 16 -23.45 -4.49 -3.80
N GLY A 17 -22.85 -3.83 -2.81
CA GLY A 17 -22.81 -4.28 -1.41
C GLY A 17 -21.78 -5.37 -1.07
N LYS A 18 -21.24 -6.10 -2.05
CA LYS A 18 -20.27 -7.20 -1.84
C LYS A 18 -18.82 -6.76 -2.07
N ARG A 19 -17.84 -7.29 -1.34
CA ARG A 19 -16.43 -6.94 -1.57
C ARG A 19 -15.95 -7.55 -2.90
N ALA A 20 -15.14 -6.80 -3.63
CA ALA A 20 -14.62 -7.21 -4.93
C ALA A 20 -13.78 -8.50 -4.83
N TYR A 21 -13.00 -8.66 -3.75
CA TYR A 21 -12.25 -9.91 -3.56
C TYR A 21 -13.15 -11.14 -3.35
N ASP A 22 -14.33 -11.00 -2.76
CA ASP A 22 -15.29 -12.11 -2.61
C ASP A 22 -15.84 -12.54 -3.98
N LEU A 23 -16.25 -11.55 -4.78
CA LEU A 23 -16.72 -11.79 -6.15
C LEU A 23 -15.61 -12.41 -7.01
N ALA A 24 -14.37 -11.96 -6.86
CA ALA A 24 -13.23 -12.48 -7.61
C ALA A 24 -12.91 -13.94 -7.26
N ARG A 25 -12.93 -14.29 -5.96
CA ARG A 25 -12.75 -15.68 -5.50
C ARG A 25 -13.86 -16.62 -5.96
N GLN A 26 -15.08 -16.10 -6.11
CA GLN A 26 -16.22 -16.83 -6.67
C GLN A 26 -16.17 -16.94 -8.20
N GLY A 27 -15.11 -16.46 -8.86
CA GLY A 27 -15.01 -16.45 -10.32
C GLY A 27 -15.99 -15.50 -11.02
N LYS A 28 -16.75 -14.67 -10.28
CA LYS A 28 -17.78 -13.81 -10.86
C LYS A 28 -17.17 -12.73 -11.73
N GLN A 29 -17.83 -12.47 -12.86
CA GLN A 29 -17.51 -11.32 -13.69
C GLN A 29 -18.09 -10.05 -13.08
N PHE A 30 -17.23 -9.05 -12.91
CA PHE A 30 -17.60 -7.70 -12.47
C PHE A 30 -16.53 -6.71 -12.93
N SER A 31 -16.90 -5.45 -13.04
CA SER A 31 -15.99 -4.36 -13.39
C SER A 31 -15.81 -3.41 -12.22
N LEU A 32 -14.63 -2.78 -12.17
CA LEU A 32 -14.32 -1.70 -11.25
C LEU A 32 -14.10 -0.44 -12.07
N LYS A 33 -14.78 0.65 -11.69
CA LYS A 33 -14.55 1.97 -12.28
C LYS A 33 -13.17 2.49 -11.88
N SER A 34 -12.50 3.16 -12.81
CA SER A 34 -11.27 3.89 -12.52
C SER A 34 -11.52 5.00 -11.51
N ARG A 35 -10.51 5.32 -10.71
CA ARG A 35 -10.58 6.36 -9.68
C ARG A 35 -9.34 7.24 -9.76
N LYS A 36 -9.51 8.52 -9.43
CA LYS A 36 -8.39 9.45 -9.26
C LYS A 36 -7.57 9.03 -8.04
N VAL A 37 -6.26 8.98 -8.21
CA VAL A 37 -5.28 8.76 -7.15
C VAL A 37 -4.12 9.73 -7.36
N PHE A 38 -3.34 9.97 -6.31
CA PHE A 38 -2.19 10.87 -6.37
C PHE A 38 -0.89 10.08 -6.28
N LEU A 39 -0.02 10.24 -7.27
CA LEU A 39 1.36 9.78 -7.22
C LEU A 39 2.24 10.99 -6.92
N LYS A 40 2.89 11.03 -5.76
CA LYS A 40 3.79 12.14 -5.40
C LYS A 40 5.15 11.94 -6.05
N THR A 41 5.81 10.82 -5.79
CA THR A 41 7.08 10.45 -6.43
C THR A 41 7.14 8.96 -6.76
N ILE A 42 7.91 8.62 -7.78
CA ILE A 42 8.31 7.25 -8.11
C ILE A 42 9.78 7.29 -8.52
N LYS A 43 10.58 6.38 -7.96
CA LYS A 43 12.01 6.23 -8.29
C LYS A 43 12.29 4.75 -8.54
N LEU A 44 12.98 4.44 -9.64
CA LEU A 44 13.58 3.14 -9.85
C LEU A 44 14.84 3.06 -8.98
N ILE A 45 14.88 2.09 -8.07
CA ILE A 45 15.96 1.90 -7.11
C ILE A 45 16.94 0.84 -7.61
N GLU A 46 16.42 -0.20 -8.24
CA GLU A 46 17.19 -1.33 -8.73
C GLU A 46 16.50 -1.95 -9.93
N ASN A 47 17.27 -2.42 -10.90
CA ASN A 47 16.81 -3.22 -12.02
C ASN A 47 17.78 -4.39 -12.22
N ILE A 48 17.26 -5.60 -12.09
CA ILE A 48 17.98 -6.86 -12.28
C ILE A 48 17.41 -7.49 -13.55
N ASP A 49 18.23 -7.48 -14.60
CA ASP A 49 17.99 -8.20 -15.84
C ASP A 49 18.90 -9.44 -15.84
N ASP A 50 18.34 -10.56 -15.44
CA ASP A 50 19.05 -11.83 -15.35
C ASP A 50 18.21 -12.85 -16.09
N TYR A 51 18.63 -13.16 -17.32
CA TYR A 51 17.93 -14.10 -18.22
C TYR A 51 17.70 -15.49 -17.58
N ASN A 52 18.55 -15.88 -16.63
CA ASN A 52 18.43 -17.16 -15.93
C ASN A 52 17.57 -17.08 -14.65
N LYS A 53 17.07 -15.88 -14.31
CA LYS A 53 16.14 -15.63 -13.20
C LYS A 53 14.92 -14.85 -13.69
N ASN A 54 14.00 -14.55 -12.78
CA ASN A 54 12.95 -13.60 -13.08
C ASN A 54 13.56 -12.19 -13.07
N ASN A 55 13.29 -11.39 -14.10
CA ASN A 55 13.65 -9.97 -14.11
C ASN A 55 12.92 -9.23 -12.99
N LEU A 56 13.67 -8.41 -12.23
CA LEU A 56 13.15 -7.69 -11.07
C LEU A 56 13.45 -6.20 -11.18
N SER A 57 12.46 -5.37 -10.87
CA SER A 57 12.65 -3.93 -10.75
C SER A 57 12.06 -3.46 -9.44
N THR A 58 12.88 -2.79 -8.63
CA THR A 58 12.50 -2.26 -7.32
C THR A 58 12.19 -0.78 -7.47
N PHE A 59 11.02 -0.36 -6.98
CA PHE A 59 10.60 1.04 -7.01
C PHE A 59 10.34 1.56 -5.60
N GLN A 60 10.77 2.78 -5.34
CA GLN A 60 10.32 3.56 -4.18
C GLN A 60 9.21 4.52 -4.63
N ILE A 61 8.06 4.46 -3.95
CA ILE A 61 6.85 5.18 -4.34
C ILE A 61 6.33 5.97 -3.15
N GLU A 62 6.11 7.27 -3.36
CA GLU A 62 5.33 8.10 -2.46
C GLU A 62 3.98 8.42 -3.10
N CYS A 63 2.88 8.09 -2.42
CA CYS A 63 1.55 8.17 -2.99
C CYS A 63 0.48 8.56 -1.97
N GLY A 64 -0.63 9.09 -2.48
CA GLY A 64 -1.79 9.45 -1.66
C GLY A 64 -2.68 8.25 -1.30
N LYS A 65 -3.69 8.52 -0.46
CA LYS A 65 -4.66 7.52 -0.04
C LYS A 65 -5.34 6.82 -1.22
N GLY A 66 -5.55 5.51 -1.09
CA GLY A 66 -6.26 4.71 -2.09
C GLY A 66 -5.44 4.37 -3.35
N PHE A 67 -4.14 4.69 -3.38
CA PHE A 67 -3.24 4.26 -4.44
C PHE A 67 -3.00 2.75 -4.37
N TYR A 68 -3.06 2.06 -5.51
CA TYR A 68 -2.83 0.62 -5.61
C TYR A 68 -1.48 0.35 -6.27
N VAL A 69 -0.46 0.01 -5.49
CA VAL A 69 0.87 -0.36 -6.02
C VAL A 69 0.78 -1.55 -6.99
N ARG A 70 -0.08 -2.52 -6.71
CA ARG A 70 -0.36 -3.64 -7.64
C ARG A 70 -0.99 -3.20 -8.96
N ALA A 71 -1.79 -2.13 -8.96
CA ALA A 71 -2.35 -1.57 -10.20
C ALA A 71 -1.25 -0.86 -10.99
N LEU A 72 -0.39 -0.09 -10.31
CA LEU A 72 0.76 0.55 -10.93
C LEU A 72 1.69 -0.46 -11.62
N ALA A 73 2.09 -1.53 -10.93
CA ALA A 73 2.94 -2.57 -11.51
C ALA A 73 2.31 -3.19 -12.77
N ARG A 74 1.04 -3.60 -12.68
CA ARG A 74 0.27 -4.09 -13.85
C ARG A 74 0.27 -3.07 -14.99
N ASP A 75 0.03 -1.80 -14.71
CA ASP A 75 -0.11 -0.76 -15.72
C ASP A 75 1.24 -0.42 -16.38
N ILE A 76 2.37 -0.51 -15.63
CA ILE A 76 3.73 -0.42 -16.18
C ILE A 76 3.99 -1.61 -17.13
N CYS A 77 3.76 -2.83 -16.67
CA CYS A 77 3.97 -4.04 -17.49
C CYS A 77 3.15 -3.99 -18.80
N LYS A 78 1.87 -3.59 -18.71
CA LYS A 78 1.01 -3.39 -19.89
C LYS A 78 1.56 -2.36 -20.87
N LYS A 79 2.09 -1.24 -20.37
CA LYS A 79 2.70 -0.21 -21.23
C LYS A 79 3.97 -0.69 -21.92
N LEU A 80 4.72 -1.59 -21.27
CA LEU A 80 5.92 -2.20 -21.80
C LEU A 80 5.65 -3.45 -22.65
N ASN A 81 4.38 -3.85 -22.79
CA ASN A 81 3.97 -5.09 -23.47
C ASN A 81 4.64 -6.35 -22.91
N VAL A 82 4.75 -6.42 -21.57
CA VAL A 82 5.28 -7.59 -20.85
C VAL A 82 4.30 -8.03 -19.77
N ASP A 83 4.44 -9.27 -19.31
CA ASP A 83 3.78 -9.75 -18.11
C ASP A 83 4.61 -9.45 -16.86
N GLY A 84 3.93 -9.15 -15.76
CA GLY A 84 4.60 -8.89 -14.50
C GLY A 84 3.62 -8.57 -13.37
N HIS A 85 4.09 -8.76 -12.15
CA HIS A 85 3.31 -8.52 -10.95
C HIS A 85 4.22 -8.16 -9.78
N VAL A 86 3.61 -7.67 -8.71
CA VAL A 86 4.33 -7.34 -7.48
C VAL A 86 4.67 -8.64 -6.74
N VAL A 87 5.96 -8.93 -6.59
CA VAL A 87 6.46 -10.08 -5.83
C VAL A 87 6.78 -9.74 -4.36
N LYS A 88 7.17 -8.49 -4.07
CA LYS A 88 7.41 -7.96 -2.73
C LYS A 88 6.83 -6.56 -2.63
N LEU A 89 6.19 -6.26 -1.51
CA LEU A 89 5.68 -4.93 -1.20
C LEU A 89 5.89 -4.63 0.28
N GLU A 90 6.59 -3.54 0.56
CA GLU A 90 6.85 -3.07 1.91
C GLU A 90 6.38 -1.63 2.03
N ARG A 91 5.59 -1.35 3.06
CA ARG A 91 5.15 0.02 3.37
C ARG A 91 6.05 0.54 4.47
N ILE A 92 7.00 1.39 4.07
CA ILE A 92 7.98 1.99 4.99
C ILE A 92 7.42 3.19 5.77
N GLU A 93 6.34 3.80 5.29
CA GLU A 93 5.74 4.98 5.92
C GLU A 93 4.23 5.05 5.68
N SER A 94 3.51 5.50 6.70
CA SER A 94 2.11 5.94 6.66
C SER A 94 1.97 7.05 7.68
N GLU A 95 2.25 8.29 7.27
CA GLU A 95 2.35 9.45 8.14
C GLU A 95 1.28 9.50 9.27
N PRO A 96 1.69 9.73 10.54
CA PRO A 96 3.05 10.01 11.03
C PRO A 96 3.93 8.76 11.25
N PHE A 97 3.45 7.56 10.92
CA PHE A 97 4.08 6.31 11.30
C PHE A 97 5.16 5.88 10.31
N LYS A 98 6.38 5.63 10.80
CA LYS A 98 7.49 5.07 10.03
C LYS A 98 7.77 3.63 10.44
N ILE A 99 8.31 2.83 9.52
CA ILE A 99 8.63 1.43 9.75
C ILE A 99 9.72 1.24 10.81
N GLU A 100 10.65 2.20 10.94
CA GLU A 100 11.66 2.18 12.01
C GLU A 100 11.04 2.18 13.41
N ASN A 101 9.84 2.77 13.54
CA ASN A 101 9.09 2.83 14.80
C ASN A 101 8.04 1.71 14.91
N SER A 102 8.04 0.76 13.97
CA SER A 102 7.10 -0.37 14.01
C SER A 102 7.56 -1.43 15.00
N VAL A 103 6.59 -2.13 15.57
CA VAL A 103 6.82 -3.26 16.48
C VAL A 103 6.26 -4.52 15.84
N THR A 104 7.03 -5.61 15.86
CA THR A 104 6.52 -6.91 15.42
C THR A 104 5.48 -7.42 16.40
N ILE A 105 4.58 -8.30 15.93
CA ILE A 105 3.54 -8.86 16.81
C ILE A 105 4.16 -9.68 17.94
N GLU A 106 5.26 -10.38 17.68
CA GLU A 106 5.99 -11.19 18.65
C GLU A 106 6.56 -10.30 19.77
N ASN A 107 7.21 -9.18 19.40
CA ASN A 107 7.76 -8.25 20.38
C ASN A 107 6.65 -7.54 21.17
N PHE A 108 5.55 -7.17 20.50
CA PHE A 108 4.39 -6.62 21.19
C PHE A 108 3.84 -7.59 22.23
N LEU A 109 3.65 -8.87 21.88
CA LEU A 109 3.13 -9.89 22.80
C LEU A 109 4.09 -10.16 23.97
N TYR A 110 5.41 -10.06 23.74
CA TYR A 110 6.41 -10.15 24.79
C TYR A 110 6.30 -8.99 25.79
N LEU A 111 6.23 -7.74 25.31
CA LEU A 111 6.08 -6.55 26.15
C LEU A 111 4.71 -6.51 26.86
N TYR A 112 3.66 -7.01 26.19
CA TYR A 112 2.33 -7.13 26.76
C TYR A 112 2.33 -8.03 28.00
N LYS A 113 2.95 -9.22 27.91
CA LYS A 113 3.09 -10.15 29.05
C LYS A 113 3.85 -9.54 30.23
N LYS A 114 4.77 -8.61 29.96
CA LYS A 114 5.54 -7.88 30.97
C LYS A 114 4.85 -6.61 31.48
N ASN A 115 3.67 -6.28 30.96
CA ASN A 115 2.94 -5.04 31.25
C ASN A 115 3.69 -3.74 30.87
N ASP A 116 4.62 -3.80 29.90
CA ASP A 116 5.46 -2.67 29.43
C ASP A 116 5.09 -2.20 28.01
N TRP A 117 3.88 -2.54 27.57
CA TRP A 117 3.43 -2.24 26.20
C TRP A 117 2.98 -0.79 26.01
N LYS A 118 2.64 -0.08 27.09
CA LYS A 118 2.05 1.27 27.02
C LYS A 118 3.00 2.29 26.39
N ASN A 119 4.31 2.09 26.56
CA ASN A 119 5.37 2.93 25.99
C ASN A 119 5.47 2.84 24.46
N LEU A 120 4.79 1.86 23.84
CA LEU A 120 4.73 1.73 22.38
C LEU A 120 3.72 2.68 21.73
N PHE A 121 2.79 3.23 22.51
CA PHE A 121 1.71 4.04 21.98
C PHE A 121 2.16 5.49 21.80
N LEU A 122 1.94 6.02 20.60
CA LEU A 122 2.02 7.45 20.39
C LEU A 122 0.81 8.15 21.02
N PRO A 123 0.99 9.40 21.49
CA PRO A 123 -0.13 10.22 21.93
C PRO A 123 -1.22 10.34 20.85
N ILE A 124 -2.48 10.47 21.28
CA ILE A 124 -3.62 10.51 20.34
C ILE A 124 -3.52 11.65 19.32
N TYR A 125 -2.93 12.77 19.70
CA TYR A 125 -2.75 13.93 18.81
C TYR A 125 -1.68 13.70 17.73
N SER A 126 -0.87 12.63 17.80
CA SER A 126 0.14 12.34 16.79
C SER A 126 -0.48 12.15 15.40
N VAL A 127 -1.69 11.59 15.31
CA VAL A 127 -2.41 11.46 14.02
C VAL A 127 -3.10 12.75 13.57
N LEU A 128 -3.13 13.78 14.41
CA LEU A 128 -3.76 15.09 14.16
C LEU A 128 -2.73 16.20 13.93
N ASN A 129 -1.46 15.85 13.77
CA ASN A 129 -0.33 16.80 13.65
C ASN A 129 -0.45 17.85 12.52
N LYS A 130 -1.38 17.66 11.56
CA LYS A 130 -1.67 18.61 10.47
C LYS A 130 -2.85 19.54 10.74
N ILE A 131 -3.54 19.37 11.86
CA ILE A 131 -4.67 20.21 12.25
C ILE A 131 -4.14 21.30 13.18
N LYS A 132 -4.52 22.55 12.93
CA LYS A 132 -4.16 23.67 13.82
C LYS A 132 -4.85 23.47 15.17
N TYR A 133 -4.11 23.68 16.26
CA TYR A 133 -4.71 23.80 17.58
C TYR A 133 -5.52 25.09 17.62
N ALA A 134 -6.74 25.02 18.16
CA ALA A 134 -7.48 26.20 18.54
C ALA A 134 -6.97 26.65 19.91
N GLU A 135 -6.50 27.89 20.00
CA GLU A 135 -6.22 28.55 21.28
C GLU A 135 -7.55 29.14 21.81
N ASN A 136 -7.80 28.97 23.11
CA ASN A 136 -8.91 29.62 23.83
C ASN A 136 -8.47 30.99 24.35
#